data_AF-A0A7S3NWK8-F1
#
_entry.id   AF-A0A7S3NWK8-F1
#
_cell.length_a   1.000
_cell.length_b   1.000
_cell.length_c   1.000
_cell.angle_alpha   90.00
_cell.angle_beta   90.00
_cell.angle_gamma   90.00
#
_symmetry.space_group_name_H-M   'P 1'
#
loop_
_entity.id
_entity.type
_entity.pdbx_description
1 polymer ?
#
loop_
_entity_poly.entity_id
_entity_poly.type
_entity_poly.pdbx_seq_one_letter_code
_entity_poly.pdbx_strand_id
1 'polypeptide(L)'
;EVSIPLLKQILPIYYTIIPAEAASNLSRYDGLKYGLQHSTVSSKDSKVDYQEYIQRIRTEGFGINVKRRIALGNFVLSTQDVDFNEMYIKAQKVRRLFCEQYNDIFEGIESSKGLQKGVDILLSPNAVGEIPKVSSI
;
A
#
# COMPACT_ATOMS: atom_id res chain seq x y z
N GLU A 1 4.86 -24.39 -19.04
CA GLU A 1 3.77 -23.46 -18.64
C GLU A 1 3.53 -23.64 -17.15
N VAL A 2 3.41 -22.56 -16.38
CA VAL A 2 3.26 -22.58 -14.90
C VAL A 2 1.94 -21.90 -14.55
N SER A 3 1.19 -22.48 -13.61
CA SER A 3 -0.07 -21.91 -13.11
C SER A 3 0.17 -21.20 -11.78
N ILE A 4 -0.29 -19.95 -11.67
CA ILE A 4 -0.20 -19.14 -10.45
C ILE A 4 -1.62 -18.70 -10.04
N PRO A 5 -2.39 -19.56 -9.34
CA PRO A 5 -3.80 -19.30 -9.00
C PRO A 5 -4.04 -17.99 -8.23
N LEU A 6 -3.13 -17.62 -7.33
CA LEU A 6 -3.29 -16.45 -6.47
C LEU A 6 -3.04 -15.12 -7.21
N LEU A 7 -2.51 -15.16 -8.44
CA LEU A 7 -2.15 -13.97 -9.20
C LEU A 7 -3.34 -13.01 -9.40
N LYS A 8 -4.56 -13.54 -9.57
CA LYS A 8 -5.77 -12.73 -9.75
C LYS A 8 -6.15 -11.92 -8.51
N GLN A 9 -5.68 -12.31 -7.32
CA GLN A 9 -6.01 -11.67 -6.04
C GLN A 9 -4.97 -10.62 -5.63
N ILE A 10 -3.84 -10.51 -6.34
CA ILE A 10 -2.71 -9.65 -5.95
C ILE A 10 -3.07 -8.16 -5.94
N LEU A 11 -3.93 -7.71 -6.87
CA LEU A 11 -4.27 -6.30 -7.01
C LEU A 11 -5.12 -5.78 -5.84
N PRO A 12 -6.20 -6.45 -5.41
CA PRO A 12 -6.89 -6.11 -4.16
C PRO A 12 -5.95 -6.09 -2.95
N ILE A 13 -5.09 -7.10 -2.79
CA ILE A 13 -4.13 -7.20 -1.67
C ILE A 13 -3.18 -6.00 -1.67
N TYR A 14 -2.66 -5.62 -2.84
CA TYR A 14 -1.81 -4.45 -3.01
C TYR A 14 -2.53 -3.17 -2.54
N TYR A 15 -3.77 -2.96 -2.96
CA TYR A 15 -4.56 -1.79 -2.56
C TYR A 15 -5.09 -1.84 -1.11
N THR A 16 -4.96 -2.96 -0.40
CA THR A 16 -5.20 -3.02 1.05
C THR A 16 -3.92 -2.68 1.81
N ILE A 17 -2.79 -3.30 1.47
CA ILE A 17 -1.55 -3.18 2.23
C ILE A 17 -0.86 -1.83 1.99
N ILE A 18 -0.69 -1.45 0.73
CA ILE A 18 0.14 -0.28 0.37
C ILE A 18 -0.44 1.03 0.90
N PRO A 19 -1.76 1.31 0.83
CA PRO A 19 -2.31 2.52 1.42
C PRO A 19 -2.12 2.59 2.93
N ALA A 20 -2.25 1.46 3.64
CA ALA A 20 -2.02 1.39 5.09
C ALA A 20 -0.57 1.73 5.46
N GLU A 21 0.41 1.10 4.78
CA GLU A 21 1.83 1.41 4.98
C GLU A 21 2.16 2.86 4.58
N ALA A 22 1.59 3.35 3.48
CA ALA A 22 1.76 4.73 3.04
C ALA A 22 1.22 5.73 4.07
N ALA A 23 0.03 5.51 4.62
CA ALA A 23 -0.54 6.38 5.64
C ALA A 23 0.38 6.52 6.86
N SER A 24 0.92 5.39 7.35
CA SER A 24 1.90 5.36 8.43
C SER A 24 3.20 6.07 8.05
N ASN A 25 3.77 5.77 6.88
CA ASN A 25 5.04 6.37 6.42
C ASN A 25 4.95 7.88 6.24
N LEU A 26 3.82 8.37 5.72
CA LEU A 26 3.57 9.78 5.46
C LEU A 26 3.13 10.55 6.72
N SER A 27 2.91 9.89 7.87
CA SER A 27 2.58 10.56 9.13
C SER A 27 3.69 11.52 9.59
N ARG A 28 4.96 11.25 9.22
CA ARG A 28 6.13 12.08 9.55
C ARG A 28 6.09 13.51 9.01
N TYR A 29 5.26 13.77 8.00
CA TYR A 29 5.13 15.09 7.40
C TYR A 29 4.11 15.90 8.21
N ASP A 30 4.64 16.56 9.24
CA ASP A 30 3.92 17.43 10.18
C ASP A 30 4.32 18.91 10.05
N GLY A 31 5.37 19.22 9.29
CA GLY A 31 5.89 20.58 9.11
C GLY A 31 6.60 21.14 10.34
N LEU A 32 6.91 20.32 11.36
CA LEU A 32 7.61 20.76 12.57
C LEU A 32 9.12 20.70 12.41
N LYS A 33 9.63 19.61 11.82
CA LYS A 33 11.08 19.40 11.64
C LYS A 33 11.59 19.87 10.28
N TYR A 34 10.79 19.71 9.23
CA TYR A 34 11.17 19.99 7.85
C TYR A 34 9.93 20.09 6.94
N GLY A 35 10.15 20.58 5.72
CA GLY A 35 9.15 20.65 4.68
C GLY A 35 8.32 21.93 4.73
N LEU A 36 7.07 21.83 4.29
CA LEU A 36 6.12 22.95 4.31
C LEU A 36 5.88 23.41 5.75
N GLN A 37 5.97 24.72 5.99
CA GLN A 37 5.70 25.35 7.28
C GLN A 37 4.65 26.44 7.09
N HIS A 38 3.78 26.63 8.08
CA HIS A 38 2.72 27.63 8.04
C HIS A 38 3.01 28.76 9.03
N SER A 39 2.80 30.00 8.61
CA SER A 39 3.16 31.23 9.34
C SER A 39 2.33 31.48 10.62
N THR A 40 1.25 30.74 10.83
CA THR A 40 0.36 30.87 12.00
C THR A 40 0.99 30.48 13.33
N VAL A 41 2.17 29.85 13.32
CA VAL A 41 2.93 29.51 14.54
C VAL A 41 3.72 30.73 15.06
N SER A 42 3.75 31.85 14.32
CA SER A 42 4.61 33.00 14.65
C SER A 42 4.02 33.99 15.67
N SER A 43 2.78 33.79 16.12
CA SER A 43 2.12 34.66 17.11
C SER A 43 2.48 34.22 18.53
N LYS A 44 3.40 34.93 19.18
CA LYS A 44 3.91 34.66 20.54
C LYS A 44 2.82 34.57 21.64
N ASP A 45 1.60 35.02 21.37
CA ASP A 45 0.53 35.18 22.37
C ASP A 45 -0.67 34.24 22.19
N SER A 46 -0.61 33.26 21.28
CA SER A 46 -1.70 32.30 21.05
C SER A 46 -1.26 30.87 21.33
N LYS A 47 -2.04 30.11 22.13
CA LYS A 47 -1.83 28.67 22.25
C LYS A 47 -1.98 28.05 20.87
N VAL A 48 -0.89 27.51 20.33
CA VAL A 48 -0.90 26.84 19.02
C VAL A 48 -1.61 25.51 19.17
N ASP A 49 -2.72 25.32 18.44
CA ASP A 49 -3.31 24.01 18.28
C ASP A 49 -2.46 23.20 17.29
N TYR A 50 -1.67 22.26 17.82
CA TYR A 50 -0.83 21.38 17.01
C TYR A 50 -1.64 20.48 16.07
N GLN A 51 -2.86 20.10 16.46
CA GLN A 51 -3.72 19.28 15.61
C GLN A 51 -4.16 20.08 14.39
N GLU A 52 -4.62 21.31 14.59
CA GLU A 52 -5.00 22.20 13.50
C GLU A 52 -3.79 22.51 12.59
N TYR A 53 -2.62 22.78 13.18
CA TYR A 53 -1.39 23.03 12.42
C TYR A 53 -1.05 21.85 11.49
N ILE A 54 -0.99 20.63 12.05
CA ILE A 54 -0.67 19.42 11.29
C ILE A 54 -1.73 19.17 10.20
N GLN A 55 -3.00 19.39 10.51
CA GLN A 55 -4.09 19.25 9.53
C GLN A 55 -3.90 20.21 8.35
N ARG A 56 -3.58 21.49 8.59
CA ARG A 56 -3.35 22.47 7.52
C ARG A 56 -2.14 22.08 6.66
N ILE A 57 -1.00 21.81 7.28
CA ILE A 57 0.22 21.39 6.57
C ILE A 57 -0.03 20.20 5.65
N ARG A 58 -0.72 19.17 6.16
CA ARG A 58 -1.01 17.95 5.39
C ARG A 58 -2.07 18.19 4.32
N THR A 59 -3.04 19.07 4.56
CA THR A 59 -4.11 19.36 3.61
C THR A 59 -3.59 20.12 2.40
N GLU A 60 -2.71 21.09 2.62
CA GLU A 60 -2.09 21.93 1.59
C GLU A 60 -0.91 21.21 0.91
N GLY A 61 -0.10 20.49 1.69
CA GLY A 61 1.12 19.85 1.20
C GLY A 61 0.89 18.58 0.37
N PHE A 62 -0.22 17.86 0.58
CA PHE A 62 -0.50 16.62 -0.17
C PHE A 62 -1.47 16.82 -1.34
N GLY A 63 -1.09 16.27 -2.50
CA GLY A 63 -1.97 16.15 -3.66
C GLY A 63 -3.16 15.23 -3.40
N ILE A 64 -4.21 15.35 -4.22
CA ILE A 64 -5.50 14.65 -4.02
C ILE A 64 -5.35 13.12 -3.94
N ASN A 65 -4.54 12.52 -4.82
CA ASN A 65 -4.34 11.06 -4.84
C ASN A 65 -3.59 10.56 -3.61
N VAL A 66 -2.67 11.36 -3.06
CA VAL A 66 -1.96 11.05 -1.81
C VAL A 66 -2.92 11.09 -0.63
N LYS A 67 -3.75 12.13 -0.54
CA LYS A 67 -4.79 12.25 0.50
C LYS A 67 -5.78 11.08 0.45
N ARG A 68 -6.22 10.67 -0.75
CA ARG A 68 -7.08 9.49 -0.94
C ARG A 68 -6.43 8.21 -0.41
N ARG A 69 -5.14 7.98 -0.69
CA ARG A 69 -4.40 6.81 -0.19
C ARG A 69 -4.24 6.85 1.32
N ILE A 70 -3.94 8.01 1.91
CA ILE A 70 -3.84 8.17 3.38
C ILE A 70 -5.19 7.85 4.03
N ALA A 71 -6.29 8.39 3.49
CA ALA A 71 -7.63 8.15 4.01
C ALA A 71 -8.00 6.66 3.95
N LEU A 72 -7.79 6.01 2.79
CA LEU A 72 -8.03 4.57 2.63
C LEU A 72 -7.16 3.72 3.56
N GLY A 73 -5.88 4.08 3.72
CA GLY A 73 -4.95 3.38 4.61
C GLY A 73 -5.35 3.47 6.07
N ASN A 74 -5.69 4.68 6.53
CA ASN A 74 -6.20 4.90 7.89
C ASN A 74 -7.51 4.16 8.12
N PHE A 75 -8.39 4.08 7.13
CA PHE A 75 -9.63 3.30 7.20
C PHE A 75 -9.34 1.80 7.39
N VAL A 76 -8.45 1.23 6.57
CA VAL A 76 -8.03 -0.19 6.68
C VAL A 76 -7.39 -0.51 8.04
N LEU A 77 -6.66 0.44 8.63
CA LEU A 77 -6.01 0.29 9.93
C LEU A 77 -6.94 0.63 11.12
N SER A 78 -8.07 1.28 10.88
CA SER A 78 -8.95 1.72 11.95
C SER A 78 -9.60 0.51 12.65
N THR A 79 -9.53 0.51 13.97
CA THR A 79 -9.91 -0.62 14.84
C THR A 79 -11.39 -0.66 15.20
N GLN A 80 -12.22 0.21 14.60
CA GLN A 80 -13.61 0.38 15.03
C GLN A 80 -14.54 -0.74 14.54
N ASP A 81 -14.19 -1.44 13.45
CA ASP A 81 -14.84 -2.70 13.11
C ASP A 81 -13.81 -3.83 13.10
N VAL A 82 -14.11 -4.89 13.86
CA VAL A 82 -13.30 -6.12 13.97
C VAL A 82 -13.02 -6.68 12.57
N ASP A 83 -13.98 -6.57 11.65
CA ASP A 83 -13.91 -7.01 10.26
C ASP A 83 -12.83 -6.26 9.44
N PHE A 84 -12.54 -4.99 9.71
CA PHE A 84 -11.55 -4.22 8.92
C PHE A 84 -10.11 -4.53 9.30
N ASN A 85 -9.82 -4.71 10.59
CA ASN A 85 -8.49 -5.15 11.02
C ASN A 85 -8.18 -6.57 10.49
N GLU A 86 -9.21 -7.41 10.38
CA GLU A 86 -9.09 -8.71 9.71
C GLU A 86 -8.72 -8.59 8.24
N MET A 87 -9.16 -7.56 7.51
CA MET A 87 -8.79 -7.37 6.09
C MET A 87 -7.29 -7.18 5.92
N TYR A 88 -6.65 -6.35 6.74
CA TYR A 88 -5.21 -6.12 6.66
C TYR A 88 -4.42 -7.39 7.01
N ILE A 89 -4.80 -8.08 8.08
CA ILE A 89 -4.18 -9.35 8.49
C ILE A 89 -4.39 -10.43 7.41
N LYS A 90 -5.58 -10.54 6.84
CA LYS A 90 -5.91 -11.48 5.76
C LYS A 90 -5.09 -11.18 4.51
N ALA A 91 -4.97 -9.90 4.13
CA ALA A 91 -4.13 -9.49 3.00
C ALA A 91 -2.66 -9.87 3.21
N GLN A 92 -2.13 -9.70 4.42
CA GLN A 92 -0.76 -10.15 4.75
C GLN A 92 -0.61 -11.68 4.66
N LYS A 93 -1.60 -12.45 5.16
CA LYS A 93 -1.59 -13.92 5.03
C LYS A 93 -1.57 -14.36 3.58
N VAL A 94 -2.40 -13.75 2.71
CA VAL A 94 -2.41 -14.10 1.29
C VAL A 94 -1.11 -13.66 0.60
N ARG A 95 -0.52 -12.51 0.97
CA ARG A 95 0.82 -12.10 0.50
C ARG A 95 1.88 -13.16 0.84
N ARG A 96 1.84 -13.73 2.04
CA ARG A 96 2.74 -14.83 2.43
C ARG A 96 2.54 -16.07 1.56
N LEU A 97 1.29 -16.53 1.38
CA LEU A 97 0.96 -17.67 0.51
C LEU A 97 1.42 -17.45 -0.94
N PHE A 98 1.34 -16.20 -1.42
CA PHE A 98 1.84 -15.85 -2.75
C PHE A 98 3.36 -15.97 -2.85
N CYS A 99 4.11 -15.52 -1.84
CA CYS A 99 5.57 -15.72 -1.80
C CYS A 99 5.94 -17.21 -1.72
N GLU A 100 5.26 -17.99 -0.88
CA GLU A 100 5.46 -19.44 -0.76
C GLU A 100 5.21 -20.13 -2.11
N GLN A 101 4.12 -19.78 -2.81
CA GLN A 101 3.83 -20.30 -4.15
C GLN A 101 4.92 -19.96 -5.18
N TYR A 102 5.54 -18.78 -5.11
CA TYR A 102 6.67 -18.46 -5.99
C TYR A 102 7.93 -19.26 -5.64
N ASN A 103 8.24 -19.41 -4.35
CA ASN A 103 9.37 -20.24 -3.91
C ASN A 103 9.20 -21.67 -4.40
N ASP A 104 8.01 -22.23 -4.23
CA ASP A 104 7.64 -23.56 -4.71
C ASP A 104 7.83 -23.73 -6.23
N ILE A 105 7.54 -22.69 -7.02
CA ILE A 105 7.73 -22.69 -8.48
C ILE A 105 9.23 -22.70 -8.84
N PHE A 106 10.06 -21.95 -8.11
CA PHE A 106 11.50 -21.87 -8.38
C PHE A 106 12.26 -23.11 -7.88
N GLU A 107 11.93 -23.61 -6.69
CA GLU A 107 12.61 -24.77 -6.10
C GLU A 107 12.12 -26.09 -6.72
N GLY A 108 10.86 -26.12 -7.18
CA GLY A 108 10.19 -27.34 -7.59
C GLY A 108 9.60 -28.08 -6.39
N ILE A 109 8.47 -28.74 -6.61
CA ILE A 109 7.73 -29.42 -5.54
C ILE A 109 7.65 -30.91 -5.85
N GLU A 110 7.87 -31.74 -4.84
CA GLU A 110 7.39 -33.13 -4.86
C GLU A 110 5.88 -33.13 -4.65
N SER A 111 5.13 -33.39 -5.72
CA SER A 111 3.70 -33.60 -5.65
C SER A 111 3.38 -35.10 -5.62
N SER A 112 2.18 -35.46 -5.17
CA SER A 112 1.63 -36.83 -5.27
C SER A 112 1.56 -37.34 -6.71
N LYS A 113 1.74 -36.45 -7.71
CA LYS A 113 1.81 -36.75 -9.15
C LYS A 113 3.25 -36.83 -9.70
N GLY A 114 4.27 -36.76 -8.85
CA GLY A 114 5.71 -36.81 -9.22
C GLY A 114 6.47 -35.51 -8.89
N LEU A 115 7.79 -35.55 -9.11
CA LEU A 115 8.70 -34.41 -8.91
C LEU A 115 8.54 -33.41 -10.06
N GLN A 116 7.99 -32.22 -9.77
CA GLN A 116 8.07 -31.10 -10.71
C GLN A 116 9.40 -30.40 -10.50
N LYS A 117 10.28 -30.47 -11.49
CA LYS A 117 11.51 -29.67 -11.53
C LYS A 117 11.15 -28.19 -11.54
N GLY A 118 11.78 -27.40 -10.67
CA GLY A 118 11.61 -25.96 -10.60
C GLY A 118 12.03 -25.25 -11.88
N VAL A 119 11.67 -23.97 -11.99
CA VAL A 119 12.05 -23.10 -13.11
C VAL A 119 13.09 -22.08 -12.66
N ASP A 120 14.04 -21.71 -13.53
CA ASP A 120 15.03 -20.68 -13.20
C ASP A 120 14.52 -19.26 -13.52
N ILE A 121 13.69 -19.13 -14.57
CA ILE A 121 13.22 -17.84 -15.10
C ILE A 121 11.72 -17.92 -15.38
N LEU A 122 10.99 -16.88 -14.98
CA LEU A 122 9.61 -16.63 -15.37
C LEU A 122 9.57 -15.48 -16.38
N LEU A 123 8.90 -15.71 -17.50
CA LEU A 123 8.65 -14.68 -18.52
C LEU A 123 7.18 -14.26 -18.43
N SER A 124 6.93 -12.95 -18.30
CA SER A 124 5.60 -12.37 -18.29
C SER A 124 5.56 -11.05 -19.06
N PRO A 125 4.40 -10.68 -19.64
CA PRO A 125 4.21 -9.35 -20.17
C PRO A 125 4.24 -8.31 -19.03
N ASN A 126 4.96 -7.21 -19.23
CA ASN A 126 5.11 -6.17 -18.21
C ASN A 126 3.83 -5.33 -18.00
N ALA A 127 3.09 -5.09 -19.07
CA ALA A 127 1.85 -4.31 -19.04
C ALA A 127 0.84 -4.93 -19.99
N VAL A 128 -0.45 -4.70 -19.69
CA VAL A 128 -1.54 -5.07 -20.56
C VAL A 128 -2.00 -3.83 -21.32
N GLY A 129 -1.88 -3.85 -22.64
CA GLY A 129 -2.34 -2.79 -23.54
C GLY A 129 -1.29 -1.73 -23.90
N GLU A 130 -1.71 -0.79 -24.75
CA GLU A 130 -0.91 0.36 -25.17
C GLU A 130 -0.94 1.49 -24.13
N ILE A 131 0.01 2.41 -24.22
CA ILE A 131 0.13 3.54 -23.29
C ILE A 131 -1.13 4.43 -23.41
N PRO A 132 -1.88 4.67 -22.31
CA PRO A 132 -3.03 5.55 -22.34
C PRO A 132 -2.63 7.02 -22.50
N LYS A 133 -3.48 7.82 -23.15
CA LYS A 133 -3.25 9.28 -23.30
C LYS A 133 -3.49 9.99 -21.96
N VAL A 134 -2.71 11.03 -21.66
CA VAL A 134 -2.87 11.82 -20.42
C VAL A 134 -4.28 12.41 -20.31
N SER A 135 -4.88 12.82 -21.43
CA SER A 135 -6.26 13.35 -21.47
C SER A 135 -7.34 12.33 -21.11
N SER A 136 -7.00 11.04 -21.02
CA SER A 136 -7.94 9.96 -20.70
C SER A 136 -7.85 9.46 -19.25
N ILE A 137 -7.00 10.10 -18.43
CA ILE A 137 -6.75 9.79 -17.01
C ILE A 137 -7.30 10.96 -16.16
#